data_AF-A0AAI9Z2N1-F1
#
_entry.id   AF-A0AAI9Z2N1-F1
#
_cell.length_a   1.000
_cell.length_b   1.000
_cell.length_c   1.000
_cell.angle_alpha   90.00
_cell.angle_beta   90.00
_cell.angle_gamma   90.00
#
_symmetry.space_group_name_H-M   'P 1'
#
loop_
_entity.id
_entity.type
_entity.pdbx_description
1 polymer ?
#
loop_
_entity_poly.entity_id
_entity_poly.type
_entity_poly.pdbx_seq_one_letter_code
_entity_poly.pdbx_strand_id
1 'polypeptide(L)'
;MSTVHVQLEDPGAPPFAARVVEILNLAFDSNNTISAEKAAAAINSLFISDYEEHGTAGSFLWWFWDLMHDLARQIPYDRREQDQLAAVIEALTGLPTKSVILGEEWGGAGDSSVDVWKSLTIFANTFNETLSDGDSRAPSEEARKDRQVNLQAYAARVAGLGLVPLETNAIWALVDALEGTVKPVRGAPDEIDSDPAAVEDITHKTRIAAAWMIHAGHLLHGRDEVVSGATAGPLWKLDKKEAVKLRRKFKGTDGLCAERWQLWKERFAVIRDAEGLDEGARRDAGDAYTAMGKIEKRL
;
A
#
# COMPACT_ATOMS: atom_id res chain seq x y z
N MET A 1 8.29 13.03 21.23
CA MET A 1 7.70 11.71 20.95
C MET A 1 8.84 10.71 20.86
N SER A 2 8.67 9.50 21.39
CA SER A 2 9.69 8.45 21.32
C SER A 2 9.88 7.97 19.89
N THR A 3 11.11 7.59 19.54
CA THR A 3 11.46 6.89 18.29
C THR A 3 10.78 5.53 18.28
N VAL A 4 10.26 5.12 17.12
CA VAL A 4 9.72 3.76 16.92
C VAL A 4 10.90 2.79 16.85
N HIS A 5 10.81 1.68 17.57
CA HIS A 5 11.78 0.60 17.51
C HIS A 5 11.08 -0.66 17.00
N VAL A 6 11.41 -1.06 15.77
CA VAL A 6 10.84 -2.26 15.14
C VAL A 6 11.53 -3.51 15.67
N GLN A 7 10.80 -4.62 15.73
CA GLN A 7 11.26 -5.86 16.34
C GLN A 7 10.95 -7.05 15.44
N LEU A 8 11.79 -8.08 15.53
CA LEU A 8 11.55 -9.35 14.85
C LEU A 8 10.49 -10.14 15.61
N GLU A 9 9.36 -10.41 14.96
CA GLU A 9 8.24 -11.16 15.56
C GLU A 9 8.18 -12.63 15.13
N ASP A 10 8.80 -12.98 14.00
CA ASP A 10 8.81 -14.35 13.49
C ASP A 10 10.00 -15.16 14.05
N PRO A 11 9.74 -16.19 14.89
CA PRO A 11 10.81 -17.04 15.41
C PRO A 11 11.46 -17.93 14.35
N GLY A 12 10.83 -18.11 13.19
CA GLY A 12 11.35 -18.84 12.04
C GLY A 12 12.16 -18.00 11.06
N ALA A 13 12.34 -16.70 11.33
CA ALA A 13 13.01 -15.79 10.40
C ALA A 13 14.48 -16.17 10.17
N PRO A 14 15.02 -15.91 8.96
CA PRO A 14 16.38 -16.25 8.62
C PRO A 14 17.41 -15.43 9.42
N PRO A 15 18.67 -15.91 9.55
CA PRO A 15 19.69 -15.25 10.35
C PRO A 15 19.96 -13.77 10.00
N PHE A 16 19.78 -13.38 8.73
CA PHE A 16 19.98 -11.98 8.31
C PHE A 16 18.89 -11.03 8.84
N ALA A 17 17.72 -11.53 9.23
CA ALA A 17 16.56 -10.72 9.63
C ALA A 17 16.87 -9.84 10.84
N ALA A 18 17.55 -10.38 11.85
CA ALA A 18 17.98 -9.61 13.03
C ALA A 18 18.90 -8.44 12.64
N ARG A 19 19.77 -8.63 11.63
CA ARG A 19 20.65 -7.58 11.14
C ARG A 19 19.91 -6.50 10.36
N VAL A 20 18.89 -6.86 9.59
CA VAL A 20 18.00 -5.89 8.94
C VAL A 20 17.29 -5.03 9.98
N VAL A 21 16.76 -5.64 11.05
CA VAL A 21 16.12 -4.91 12.17
C VAL A 21 17.09 -3.94 12.85
N GLU A 22 18.33 -4.38 13.13
CA GLU A 22 19.38 -3.51 13.68
C GLU A 22 19.66 -2.30 12.76
N ILE A 23 19.81 -2.54 11.45
CA ILE A 23 20.08 -1.48 10.46
C ILE A 23 18.93 -0.47 10.42
N LEU A 24 17.68 -0.93 10.36
CA LEU A 24 16.51 -0.04 10.30
C LEU A 24 16.35 0.77 11.58
N ASN A 25 16.54 0.16 12.74
CA ASN A 25 16.47 0.89 14.01
C ASN A 25 17.57 1.96 14.14
N LEU A 26 18.77 1.72 13.59
CA LEU A 26 19.81 2.76 13.47
C LEU A 26 19.40 3.88 12.50
N ALA A 27 18.72 3.55 11.40
CA ALA A 27 18.21 4.55 10.46
C ALA A 27 17.08 5.40 11.07
N PHE A 28 16.27 4.83 11.97
CA PHE A 28 15.16 5.51 12.63
C PHE A 28 15.60 6.37 13.83
N ASP A 29 16.74 6.05 14.46
CA ASP A 29 17.24 6.78 15.62
C ASP A 29 17.61 8.23 15.27
N SER A 30 16.91 9.19 15.89
CA SER A 30 17.21 10.62 15.78
C SER A 30 18.61 11.01 16.28
N ASN A 31 19.21 10.20 17.15
CA ASN A 31 20.47 10.52 17.83
C ASN A 31 21.69 9.83 17.22
N ASN A 32 21.50 8.79 16.40
CA ASN A 32 22.59 7.99 15.83
C ASN A 32 22.26 7.57 14.39
N THR A 33 22.16 8.57 13.51
CA THR A 33 21.58 8.43 12.19
C THR A 33 22.62 7.91 11.18
N ILE A 34 22.44 6.67 10.73
CA ILE A 34 22.90 6.33 9.38
C ILE A 34 21.87 6.85 8.37
N SER A 35 22.33 7.36 7.23
CA SER A 35 21.43 7.82 6.17
C SER A 35 20.72 6.65 5.49
N ALA A 36 19.65 6.91 4.75
CA ALA A 36 18.94 5.89 3.99
C ALA A 36 19.88 5.13 3.04
N GLU A 37 20.86 5.82 2.43
CA GLU A 37 21.86 5.24 1.54
C GLU A 37 22.82 4.31 2.29
N LYS A 38 23.22 4.66 3.51
CA LYS A 38 24.07 3.79 4.34
C LYS A 38 23.31 2.55 4.79
N ALA A 39 22.03 2.70 5.16
CA ALA A 39 21.18 1.57 5.51
C ALA A 39 20.96 0.64 4.30
N ALA A 40 20.65 1.21 3.13
CA ALA A 40 20.52 0.47 1.88
C ALA A 40 21.82 -0.27 1.51
N ALA A 41 22.98 0.37 1.62
CA ALA A 41 24.27 -0.27 1.36
C ALA A 41 24.57 -1.44 2.34
N ALA A 42 24.20 -1.29 3.61
CA ALA A 42 24.34 -2.35 4.61
C ALA A 42 23.41 -3.53 4.31
N ILE A 43 22.15 -3.28 3.98
CA ILE A 43 21.19 -4.31 3.55
C ILE A 43 21.69 -5.02 2.28
N ASN A 44 22.16 -4.27 1.29
CA ASN A 44 22.69 -4.85 0.06
C ASN A 44 23.94 -5.71 0.31
N SER A 45 24.74 -5.40 1.33
CA SER A 45 25.87 -6.24 1.74
C SER A 45 25.41 -7.59 2.32
N LEU A 46 24.30 -7.61 3.07
CA LEU A 46 23.68 -8.87 3.52
C LEU A 46 23.23 -9.71 2.32
N PHE A 47 22.55 -9.07 1.35
CA PHE A 47 22.13 -9.73 0.11
C PHE A 47 23.31 -10.30 -0.69
N ILE A 48 24.38 -9.52 -0.87
CA ILE A 48 25.55 -9.98 -1.62
C ILE A 48 26.17 -11.22 -0.98
N SER A 49 26.31 -11.21 0.35
CA SER A 49 26.85 -12.35 1.10
C SER A 49 26.00 -13.61 0.92
N ASP A 50 24.67 -13.48 1.05
CA ASP A 50 23.72 -14.59 0.90
C ASP A 50 23.75 -15.15 -0.53
N TYR A 51 23.76 -14.28 -1.53
CA TYR A 51 23.82 -14.68 -2.93
C TYR A 51 25.15 -15.35 -3.30
N GLU A 52 26.27 -14.91 -2.73
CA GLU A 52 27.58 -15.55 -2.94
C GLU A 52 27.65 -16.95 -2.31
N GLU A 53 26.93 -17.18 -1.21
CA GLU A 53 26.85 -18.47 -0.54
C GLU A 53 25.92 -19.46 -1.27
N HIS A 54 24.75 -19.00 -1.68
CA HIS A 54 23.68 -19.87 -2.20
C HIS A 54 23.57 -19.88 -3.73
N GLY A 55 24.06 -18.86 -4.42
CA GLY A 55 24.01 -18.74 -5.89
C GLY A 55 22.62 -18.42 -6.46
N THR A 56 21.60 -18.27 -5.61
CA THR A 56 20.23 -17.90 -5.99
C THR A 56 19.70 -16.80 -5.07
N ALA A 57 18.83 -15.93 -5.58
CA ALA A 57 18.33 -14.76 -4.87
C ALA A 57 16.88 -14.90 -4.37
N GLY A 58 16.11 -15.89 -4.86
CA GLY A 58 14.67 -15.96 -4.65
C GLY A 58 14.28 -16.12 -3.18
N SER A 59 14.91 -17.07 -2.48
CA SER A 59 14.68 -17.29 -1.04
C SER A 59 15.01 -16.04 -0.20
N PHE A 60 16.16 -15.41 -0.42
CA PHE A 60 16.51 -14.18 0.30
C PHE A 60 15.50 -13.07 0.03
N LEU A 61 15.17 -12.79 -1.23
CA LEU A 61 14.28 -11.69 -1.60
C LEU A 61 12.88 -11.90 -1.05
N TRP A 62 12.38 -13.13 -1.06
CA TRP A 62 11.09 -13.46 -0.44
C TRP A 62 11.09 -13.14 1.05
N TRP A 63 12.01 -13.74 1.82
CA TRP A 63 12.11 -13.52 3.26
C TRP A 63 12.39 -12.07 3.62
N PHE A 64 13.20 -11.38 2.80
CA PHE A 64 13.49 -9.97 2.99
C PHE A 64 12.24 -9.13 2.83
N TRP A 65 11.45 -9.32 1.77
CA TRP A 65 10.24 -8.53 1.58
C TRP A 65 9.17 -8.85 2.63
N ASP A 66 8.93 -10.13 2.95
CA ASP A 66 8.04 -10.51 4.06
C ASP A 66 8.43 -9.80 5.36
N LEU A 67 9.72 -9.82 5.71
CA LEU A 67 10.22 -9.09 6.87
C LEU A 67 9.95 -7.59 6.77
N MET A 68 10.22 -6.95 5.63
CA MET A 68 10.00 -5.51 5.46
C MET A 68 8.52 -5.13 5.64
N HIS A 69 7.59 -5.94 5.12
CA HIS A 69 6.16 -5.74 5.29
C HIS A 69 5.73 -5.90 6.75
N ASP A 70 6.28 -6.90 7.45
CA ASP A 70 6.03 -7.12 8.87
C ASP A 70 6.57 -6.00 9.77
N LEU A 71 7.75 -5.47 9.45
CA LEU A 71 8.30 -4.32 10.18
C LEU A 71 7.48 -3.07 9.90
N ALA A 72 6.98 -2.88 8.68
CA ALA A 72 6.13 -1.73 8.32
C ALA A 72 4.83 -1.68 9.14
N ARG A 73 4.23 -2.84 9.46
CA ARG A 73 3.04 -2.94 10.33
C ARG A 73 3.25 -2.31 11.71
N GLN A 74 4.47 -2.36 12.23
CA GLN A 74 4.80 -1.89 13.57
C GLN A 74 4.98 -0.36 13.64
N ILE A 75 5.10 0.31 12.50
CA ILE A 75 5.35 1.75 12.43
C ILE A 75 4.02 2.48 12.24
N PRO A 76 3.55 3.30 13.21
CA PRO A 76 2.30 4.02 13.04
C PRO A 76 2.30 4.91 11.77
N TYR A 77 1.19 4.95 11.05
CA TYR A 77 1.05 5.49 9.69
C TYR A 77 1.45 6.98 9.52
N ASP A 78 1.33 7.76 10.60
CA ASP A 78 1.56 9.21 10.67
C ASP A 78 2.98 9.56 11.13
N ARG A 79 3.84 8.55 11.26
CA ARG A 79 5.19 8.68 11.80
C ARG A 79 6.22 8.90 10.71
N ARG A 80 7.23 9.72 10.99
CA ARG A 80 8.38 9.95 10.09
C ARG A 80 9.11 8.65 9.73
N GLU A 81 9.08 7.66 10.62
CA GLU A 81 9.73 6.37 10.40
C GLU A 81 9.13 5.63 9.19
N GLN A 82 7.87 5.89 8.81
CA GLN A 82 7.27 5.42 7.55
C GLN A 82 7.98 6.01 6.33
N ASP A 83 8.27 7.32 6.36
CA ASP A 83 9.00 8.00 5.29
C ASP A 83 10.46 7.52 5.23
N GLN A 84 11.09 7.28 6.38
CA GLN A 84 12.45 6.75 6.45
C GLN A 84 12.53 5.33 5.87
N LEU A 85 11.55 4.46 6.17
CA LEU A 85 11.49 3.13 5.60
C LEU A 85 11.36 3.17 4.07
N ALA A 86 10.47 4.03 3.54
CA ALA A 86 10.33 4.23 2.10
C ALA A 86 11.63 4.79 1.46
N ALA A 87 12.31 5.72 2.13
CA ALA A 87 13.58 6.28 1.65
C ALA A 87 14.71 5.23 1.62
N VAL A 88 14.75 4.27 2.55
CA VAL A 88 15.71 3.15 2.50
C VAL A 88 15.46 2.29 1.26
N ILE A 89 14.20 2.01 0.94
CA ILE A 89 13.83 1.24 -0.26
C ILE A 89 14.18 2.01 -1.54
N GLU A 90 13.89 3.31 -1.58
CA GLU A 90 14.30 4.18 -2.68
C GLU A 90 15.82 4.12 -2.88
N ALA A 91 16.58 4.24 -1.79
CA ALA A 91 18.04 4.19 -1.83
C ALA A 91 18.57 2.82 -2.29
N LEU A 92 17.89 1.71 -1.96
CA LEU A 92 18.23 0.39 -2.52
C LEU A 92 18.12 0.40 -4.06
N THR A 93 17.08 1.01 -4.62
CA THR A 93 16.88 1.09 -6.08
C THR A 93 17.94 1.95 -6.79
N GLY A 94 18.58 2.86 -6.05
CA GLY A 94 19.67 3.70 -6.54
C GLY A 94 21.06 3.05 -6.52
N LEU A 95 21.19 1.83 -5.98
CA LEU A 95 22.46 1.10 -5.93
C LEU A 95 22.88 0.58 -7.32
N PRO A 96 24.19 0.29 -7.54
CA PRO A 96 24.64 -0.33 -8.77
C PRO A 96 23.89 -1.62 -9.07
N THR A 97 23.35 -1.71 -10.28
CA THR A 97 22.54 -2.85 -10.72
C THR A 97 23.38 -4.14 -10.76
N LYS A 98 22.86 -5.21 -10.16
CA LYS A 98 23.43 -6.56 -10.22
C LYS A 98 22.35 -7.52 -10.72
N SER A 99 22.57 -8.16 -11.86
CA SER A 99 21.65 -9.17 -12.38
C SER A 99 21.88 -10.50 -11.63
N VAL A 100 20.80 -11.10 -11.13
CA VAL A 100 20.83 -12.31 -10.30
C VAL A 100 19.79 -13.32 -10.75
N ILE A 101 20.03 -14.60 -10.46
CA ILE A 101 19.10 -15.69 -10.77
C ILE A 101 18.25 -15.97 -9.53
N LEU A 102 16.92 -16.09 -9.69
CA LEU A 102 16.02 -16.34 -8.56
C LEU A 102 16.08 -17.79 -8.05
N GLY A 103 16.33 -18.76 -8.92
CA GLY A 103 16.32 -20.20 -8.63
C GLY A 103 15.17 -20.92 -9.35
N GLU A 104 15.26 -22.25 -9.47
CA GLU A 104 14.30 -23.07 -10.25
C GLU A 104 12.87 -23.01 -9.68
N GLU A 105 12.76 -23.00 -8.35
CA GLU A 105 11.48 -22.93 -7.61
C GLU A 105 10.70 -21.63 -7.86
N TRP A 106 11.36 -20.60 -8.38
CA TRP A 106 10.79 -19.29 -8.70
C TRP A 106 10.51 -19.13 -10.21
N GLY A 107 10.31 -20.24 -10.92
CA GLY A 107 10.05 -20.27 -12.37
C GLY A 107 11.32 -20.29 -13.23
N GLY A 108 12.45 -20.67 -12.64
CA GLY A 108 13.74 -20.79 -13.32
C GLY A 108 13.83 -22.02 -14.23
N ALA A 109 13.14 -22.00 -15.37
CA ALA A 109 13.47 -22.83 -16.53
C ALA A 109 13.86 -21.90 -17.69
N GLY A 110 15.10 -21.37 -17.66
CA GLY A 110 15.66 -20.47 -18.66
C GLY A 110 16.30 -19.21 -18.05
N ASP A 111 16.88 -18.35 -18.90
CA ASP A 111 17.62 -17.09 -18.64
C ASP A 111 16.85 -16.00 -17.82
N SER A 112 16.13 -16.36 -16.76
CA SER A 112 15.34 -15.46 -15.92
C SER A 112 16.23 -14.76 -14.88
N SER A 113 17.21 -13.99 -15.37
CA SER A 113 17.95 -13.06 -14.51
C SER A 113 17.12 -11.81 -14.24
N VAL A 114 17.17 -11.30 -13.02
CA VAL A 114 16.51 -10.06 -12.62
C VAL A 114 17.54 -9.06 -12.10
N ASP A 115 17.30 -7.78 -12.37
CA ASP A 115 18.11 -6.70 -11.83
C ASP A 115 17.73 -6.46 -10.36
N VAL A 116 18.59 -6.87 -9.44
CA VAL A 116 18.32 -6.73 -8.01
C VAL A 116 18.11 -5.26 -7.65
N TRP A 117 17.09 -5.00 -6.83
CA TRP A 117 16.62 -3.69 -6.37
C TRP A 117 15.96 -2.77 -7.41
N LYS A 118 16.23 -2.92 -8.71
CA LYS A 118 15.66 -2.02 -9.72
C LYS A 118 14.16 -2.20 -9.94
N SER A 119 13.71 -3.45 -10.01
CA SER A 119 12.29 -3.80 -10.22
C SER A 119 11.56 -4.23 -8.94
N LEU A 120 12.24 -4.14 -7.78
CA LEU A 120 11.76 -4.65 -6.48
C LEU A 120 11.03 -5.99 -6.63
N THR A 121 11.65 -6.92 -7.35
CA THR A 121 11.08 -8.23 -7.68
C THR A 121 10.60 -8.93 -6.40
N ILE A 122 9.44 -9.60 -6.47
CA ILE A 122 8.76 -10.29 -5.35
C ILE A 122 8.04 -9.35 -4.35
N PHE A 123 8.28 -8.03 -4.39
CA PHE A 123 7.62 -7.09 -3.48
C PHE A 123 6.10 -7.19 -3.53
N ALA A 124 5.49 -7.06 -4.72
CA ALA A 124 4.03 -7.04 -4.83
C ALA A 124 3.39 -8.40 -4.43
N ASN A 125 4.09 -9.52 -4.68
CA ASN A 125 3.63 -10.85 -4.30
C ASN A 125 3.54 -10.98 -2.78
N THR A 126 4.67 -10.77 -2.10
CA THR A 126 4.79 -10.83 -0.63
C THR A 126 3.92 -9.78 0.05
N PHE A 127 3.79 -8.57 -0.52
CA PHE A 127 2.89 -7.55 -0.01
C PHE A 127 1.42 -8.01 -0.01
N ASN A 128 0.95 -8.61 -1.12
CA ASN A 128 -0.44 -9.05 -1.21
C ASN A 128 -0.75 -10.26 -0.32
N GLU A 129 0.24 -11.15 -0.14
CA GLU A 129 0.13 -12.24 0.84
C GLU A 129 0.06 -11.69 2.26
N THR A 130 0.96 -10.77 2.60
CA THR A 130 0.95 -10.08 3.89
C THR A 130 -0.37 -9.35 4.10
N LEU A 131 -0.91 -8.65 3.09
CA LEU A 131 -2.20 -7.96 3.21
C LEU A 131 -3.37 -8.91 3.52
N SER A 132 -3.24 -10.20 3.17
CA SER A 132 -4.30 -11.22 3.27
C SER A 132 -4.06 -12.26 4.38
N ASP A 133 -2.95 -12.20 5.11
CA ASP A 133 -2.54 -13.21 6.11
C ASP A 133 -3.35 -13.17 7.42
N GLY A 134 -4.18 -12.14 7.60
CA GLY A 134 -5.00 -11.93 8.80
C GLY A 134 -4.24 -11.51 10.06
N ASP A 135 -2.92 -11.27 9.98
CA ASP A 135 -2.00 -10.78 11.01
C ASP A 135 -2.24 -11.40 12.39
N SER A 136 -2.08 -12.72 12.48
CA SER A 136 -2.33 -13.50 13.71
C SER A 136 -1.46 -13.10 14.91
N ARG A 137 -0.41 -12.29 14.68
CA ARG A 137 0.48 -11.74 15.71
C ARG A 137 -0.07 -10.49 16.38
N ALA A 138 -1.09 -9.84 15.80
CA ALA A 138 -1.74 -8.70 16.41
C ALA A 138 -2.44 -9.10 17.73
N PRO A 139 -2.26 -8.33 18.83
CA PRO A 139 -2.81 -8.70 20.14
C PRO A 139 -4.34 -8.53 20.25
N SER A 140 -4.95 -7.84 19.29
CA SER A 140 -6.40 -7.62 19.23
C SER A 140 -6.84 -7.29 17.80
N GLU A 141 -8.14 -7.37 17.55
CA GLU A 141 -8.76 -6.94 16.29
C GLU A 141 -8.49 -5.46 15.97
N GLU A 142 -8.50 -4.60 16.98
CA GLU A 142 -8.20 -3.17 16.78
C GLU A 142 -6.73 -2.96 16.40
N ALA A 143 -5.80 -3.63 17.10
CA ALA A 143 -4.38 -3.57 16.77
C ALA A 143 -4.10 -4.14 15.37
N ARG A 144 -4.87 -5.14 14.93
CA ARG A 144 -4.80 -5.68 13.58
C ARG A 144 -5.20 -4.63 12.54
N LYS A 145 -6.30 -3.92 12.76
CA LYS A 145 -6.74 -2.83 11.86
C LYS A 145 -5.70 -1.71 11.80
N ASP A 146 -5.12 -1.32 12.93
CA ASP A 146 -4.04 -0.31 12.96
C ASP A 146 -2.79 -0.79 12.20
N ARG A 147 -2.38 -2.05 12.36
CA ARG A 147 -1.27 -2.65 11.60
C ARG A 147 -1.56 -2.71 10.10
N GLN A 148 -2.81 -2.94 9.71
CA GLN A 148 -3.23 -2.89 8.31
C GLN A 148 -3.17 -1.46 7.74
N VAL A 149 -3.57 -0.45 8.51
CA VAL A 149 -3.38 0.97 8.15
C VAL A 149 -1.90 1.25 7.92
N ASN A 150 -1.03 0.84 8.86
CA ASN A 150 0.41 1.08 8.80
C ASN A 150 1.04 0.44 7.55
N LEU A 151 0.68 -0.80 7.24
CA LEU A 151 1.14 -1.53 6.06
C LEU A 151 0.72 -0.85 4.75
N GLN A 152 -0.54 -0.41 4.65
CA GLN A 152 -1.05 0.30 3.48
C GLN A 152 -0.44 1.69 3.31
N ALA A 153 -0.20 2.41 4.41
CA ALA A 153 0.45 3.71 4.40
C ALA A 153 1.92 3.63 3.96
N TYR A 154 2.62 2.55 4.32
CA TYR A 154 3.94 2.19 3.79
C TYR A 154 3.88 1.93 2.28
N ALA A 155 2.96 1.08 1.84
CA ALA A 155 2.83 0.72 0.43
C ALA A 155 2.48 1.93 -0.44
N ALA A 156 1.62 2.84 0.04
CA ALA A 156 1.29 4.08 -0.63
C ALA A 156 2.52 4.99 -0.82
N ARG A 157 3.47 5.02 0.13
CA ARG A 157 4.72 5.76 0.00
C ARG A 157 5.65 5.13 -1.03
N VAL A 158 5.85 3.81 -0.95
CA VAL A 158 6.68 3.08 -1.93
C VAL A 158 6.11 3.21 -3.34
N ALA A 159 4.79 3.07 -3.49
CA ALA A 159 4.10 3.29 -4.76
C ALA A 159 4.31 4.72 -5.25
N GLY A 160 4.11 5.72 -4.39
CA GLY A 160 4.28 7.15 -4.72
C GLY A 160 5.69 7.55 -5.18
N LEU A 161 6.70 6.73 -4.92
CA LEU A 161 8.05 6.90 -5.47
C LEU A 161 8.19 6.32 -6.89
N GLY A 162 7.12 5.73 -7.44
CA GLY A 162 7.10 5.09 -8.76
C GLY A 162 7.86 3.75 -8.81
N LEU A 163 8.17 3.16 -7.65
CA LEU A 163 9.03 1.98 -7.56
C LEU A 163 8.29 0.66 -7.83
N VAL A 164 7.00 0.60 -7.47
CA VAL A 164 6.15 -0.60 -7.66
C VAL A 164 4.76 -0.17 -8.15
N PRO A 165 4.24 -0.78 -9.23
CA PRO A 165 2.89 -0.51 -9.70
C PRO A 165 1.86 -1.17 -8.78
N LEU A 166 1.28 -0.37 -7.88
CA LEU A 166 0.27 -0.81 -6.89
C LEU A 166 -1.08 -0.14 -7.10
N GLU A 167 -1.40 0.28 -8.33
CA GLU A 167 -2.66 0.97 -8.64
C GLU A 167 -3.89 0.14 -8.28
N THR A 168 -3.83 -1.19 -8.47
CA THR A 168 -4.93 -2.08 -8.09
C THR A 168 -5.19 -2.03 -6.57
N ASN A 169 -4.15 -2.03 -5.74
CA ASN A 169 -4.27 -1.91 -4.28
C ASN A 169 -4.81 -0.53 -3.87
N ALA A 170 -4.34 0.53 -4.52
CA ALA A 170 -4.86 1.88 -4.31
C ALA A 170 -6.35 1.97 -4.64
N ILE A 171 -6.79 1.40 -5.78
CA ILE A 171 -8.19 1.40 -6.18
C ILE A 171 -9.05 0.60 -5.19
N TRP A 172 -8.61 -0.57 -4.73
CA TRP A 172 -9.35 -1.34 -3.73
C TRP A 172 -9.54 -0.55 -2.43
N ALA A 173 -8.48 0.10 -1.93
CA ALA A 173 -8.56 0.97 -0.76
C ALA A 173 -9.59 2.11 -0.93
N LEU A 174 -9.62 2.75 -2.10
CA LEU A 174 -10.56 3.83 -2.40
C LEU A 174 -11.99 3.31 -2.53
N VAL A 175 -12.18 2.17 -3.19
CA VAL A 175 -13.49 1.53 -3.34
C VAL A 175 -14.10 1.22 -1.98
N ASP A 176 -13.32 0.59 -1.10
CA ASP A 176 -13.77 0.14 0.22
C ASP A 176 -14.23 1.30 1.12
N ALA A 177 -13.61 2.47 1.00
CA ALA A 177 -13.94 3.64 1.82
C ALA A 177 -14.95 4.59 1.15
N LEU A 178 -14.88 4.78 -0.16
CA LEU A 178 -15.48 5.93 -0.83
C LEU A 178 -16.65 5.58 -1.73
N GLU A 179 -16.71 4.37 -2.28
CA GLU A 179 -17.66 4.03 -3.34
C GLU A 179 -18.99 3.42 -2.83
N GLY A 180 -19.26 3.57 -1.52
CA GLY A 180 -20.55 3.24 -0.88
C GLY A 180 -20.75 1.74 -0.64
N THR A 181 -21.88 1.40 -0.03
CA THR A 181 -22.24 0.00 0.26
C THR A 181 -23.57 -0.37 -0.40
N VAL A 182 -23.84 -1.68 -0.45
CA VAL A 182 -25.12 -2.20 -0.92
C VAL A 182 -25.89 -2.70 0.29
N LYS A 183 -27.12 -2.22 0.44
CA LYS A 183 -28.07 -2.70 1.44
C LYS A 183 -29.05 -3.67 0.77
N PRO A 184 -28.96 -4.98 1.04
CA PRO A 184 -29.88 -5.94 0.44
C PRO A 184 -31.29 -5.73 0.95
N VAL A 185 -32.27 -5.67 0.04
CA VAL A 185 -33.69 -5.52 0.41
C VAL A 185 -34.47 -6.74 -0.06
N ARG A 186 -35.05 -7.48 0.89
CA ARG A 186 -35.80 -8.70 0.56
C ARG A 186 -37.06 -8.37 -0.25
N GLY A 187 -37.10 -8.85 -1.49
CA GLY A 187 -38.26 -8.68 -2.38
C GLY A 187 -38.28 -7.36 -3.16
N ALA A 188 -37.21 -6.56 -3.09
CA ALA A 188 -37.02 -5.35 -3.87
C ALA A 188 -35.59 -5.31 -4.45
N PRO A 189 -35.28 -4.40 -5.39
CA PRO A 189 -33.89 -4.16 -5.78
C PRO A 189 -33.04 -3.72 -4.60
N ASP A 190 -31.78 -4.13 -4.57
CA ASP A 190 -30.83 -3.68 -3.55
C ASP A 190 -30.69 -2.14 -3.58
N GLU A 191 -30.57 -1.55 -2.41
CA GLU A 191 -30.38 -0.10 -2.26
C GLU A 191 -28.88 0.22 -2.17
N ILE A 192 -28.47 1.31 -2.81
CA ILE A 192 -27.10 1.83 -2.67
C ILE A 192 -27.10 2.79 -1.51
N ASP A 193 -26.28 2.50 -0.50
CA ASP A 193 -26.06 3.40 0.62
C ASP A 193 -24.82 4.27 0.35
N SER A 194 -25.02 5.57 0.44
CA SER A 194 -23.99 6.59 0.24
C SER A 194 -23.62 7.29 1.55
N ASP A 195 -24.21 6.90 2.67
CA ASP A 195 -23.79 7.36 3.99
C ASP A 195 -22.44 6.72 4.34
N PRO A 196 -21.38 7.51 4.59
CA PRO A 196 -20.12 6.94 5.05
C PRO A 196 -20.23 6.10 6.33
N ALA A 197 -21.19 6.41 7.22
CA ALA A 197 -21.39 5.65 8.44
C ALA A 197 -21.90 4.21 8.20
N ALA A 198 -22.43 3.94 7.00
CA ALA A 198 -22.84 2.59 6.60
C ALA A 198 -21.65 1.70 6.17
N VAL A 199 -20.45 2.27 6.01
CA VAL A 199 -19.23 1.52 5.69
C VAL A 199 -18.67 0.94 6.99
N GLU A 200 -18.60 -0.39 7.06
CA GLU A 200 -17.92 -1.08 8.16
C GLU A 200 -16.45 -0.65 8.24
N ASP A 201 -15.97 -0.35 9.45
CA ASP A 201 -14.60 0.12 9.71
C ASP A 201 -14.22 1.38 8.92
N ILE A 202 -15.18 2.28 8.70
CA ILE A 202 -14.99 3.54 7.96
C ILE A 202 -13.79 4.34 8.46
N THR A 203 -13.49 4.32 9.76
CA THR A 203 -12.33 5.02 10.34
C THR A 203 -11.01 4.55 9.71
N HIS A 204 -10.71 3.25 9.79
CA HIS A 204 -9.48 2.68 9.24
C HIS A 204 -9.46 2.71 7.71
N LYS A 205 -10.60 2.42 7.06
CA LYS A 205 -10.71 2.46 5.59
C LYS A 205 -10.49 3.86 5.03
N THR A 206 -11.06 4.89 5.66
CA THR A 206 -10.82 6.29 5.28
C THR A 206 -9.36 6.64 5.38
N ARG A 207 -8.70 6.23 6.49
CA ARG A 207 -7.29 6.50 6.71
C ARG A 207 -6.39 5.82 5.67
N ILE A 208 -6.68 4.56 5.34
CA ILE A 208 -5.99 3.82 4.26
C ILE A 208 -6.17 4.53 2.92
N ALA A 209 -7.40 4.85 2.54
CA ALA A 209 -7.71 5.56 1.30
C ALA A 209 -7.03 6.94 1.24
N ALA A 210 -6.99 7.66 2.36
CA ALA A 210 -6.32 8.95 2.48
C ALA A 210 -4.81 8.82 2.29
N ALA A 211 -4.16 7.82 2.90
CA ALA A 211 -2.74 7.54 2.70
C ALA A 211 -2.39 7.34 1.21
N TRP A 212 -3.20 6.55 0.49
CA TRP A 212 -3.03 6.36 -0.96
C TRP A 212 -3.15 7.67 -1.74
N MET A 213 -4.13 8.52 -1.44
CA MET A 213 -4.27 9.80 -2.13
C MET A 213 -3.15 10.79 -1.83
N ILE A 214 -2.71 10.85 -0.57
CA ILE A 214 -1.67 11.78 -0.13
C ILE A 214 -0.33 11.41 -0.75
N HIS A 215 0.04 10.12 -0.72
CA HIS A 215 1.38 9.69 -1.11
C HIS A 215 1.47 9.25 -2.57
N ALA A 216 0.44 8.60 -3.12
CA ALA A 216 0.46 8.03 -4.46
C ALA A 216 -0.60 8.62 -5.42
N GLY A 217 -1.45 9.55 -4.96
CA GLY A 217 -2.55 10.08 -5.78
C GLY A 217 -2.10 10.71 -7.10
N HIS A 218 -0.88 11.24 -7.16
CA HIS A 218 -0.29 11.82 -8.37
C HIS A 218 -0.06 10.79 -9.48
N LEU A 219 0.06 9.51 -9.15
CA LEU A 219 0.16 8.41 -10.12
C LEU A 219 -1.20 8.01 -10.69
N LEU A 220 -2.30 8.38 -10.03
CA LEU A 220 -3.66 8.01 -10.42
C LEU A 220 -4.35 9.10 -11.25
N HIS A 221 -4.04 10.36 -10.98
CA HIS A 221 -4.67 11.51 -11.62
C HIS A 221 -4.24 11.69 -13.09
N GLY A 222 -5.17 12.13 -13.94
CA GLY A 222 -4.91 12.45 -15.34
C GLY A 222 -4.81 11.24 -16.28
N ARG A 223 -5.05 10.02 -15.77
CA ARG A 223 -5.09 8.77 -16.54
C ARG A 223 -6.53 8.42 -16.91
N ASP A 224 -6.69 7.76 -18.06
CA ASP A 224 -7.98 7.23 -18.54
C ASP A 224 -7.79 5.81 -19.09
N GLU A 225 -7.85 4.81 -18.21
CA GLU A 225 -7.60 3.42 -18.57
C GLU A 225 -8.27 2.42 -17.62
N VAL A 226 -8.41 1.18 -18.10
CA VAL A 226 -8.81 0.02 -17.29
C VAL A 226 -7.60 -0.48 -16.52
N VAL A 227 -7.74 -0.72 -15.22
CA VAL A 227 -6.69 -1.30 -14.39
C VAL A 227 -7.03 -2.76 -14.14
N SER A 228 -6.18 -3.68 -14.62
CA SER A 228 -6.44 -5.13 -14.49
C SER A 228 -6.51 -5.55 -13.02
N GLY A 229 -7.55 -6.29 -12.65
CA GLY A 229 -7.80 -6.73 -11.28
C GLY A 229 -8.45 -5.67 -10.37
N ALA A 230 -8.57 -4.42 -10.82
CA ALA A 230 -9.34 -3.42 -10.11
C ALA A 230 -10.83 -3.80 -10.07
N THR A 231 -11.53 -3.29 -9.07
CA THR A 231 -12.98 -3.45 -8.93
C THR A 231 -13.62 -2.09 -8.74
N ALA A 232 -14.95 -2.07 -8.82
CA ALA A 232 -15.76 -0.88 -8.60
C ALA A 232 -16.81 -1.13 -7.51
N GLY A 233 -17.01 -0.13 -6.67
CA GLY A 233 -18.06 -0.05 -5.69
C GLY A 233 -19.39 0.38 -6.29
N PRO A 234 -20.48 0.33 -5.50
CA PRO A 234 -21.83 0.57 -5.97
C PRO A 234 -22.05 1.98 -6.52
N LEU A 235 -21.43 3.02 -5.94
CA LEU A 235 -21.58 4.39 -6.43
C LEU A 235 -20.96 4.61 -7.82
N TRP A 236 -20.05 3.75 -8.27
CA TRP A 236 -19.43 3.82 -9.59
C TRP A 236 -20.15 2.98 -10.66
N LYS A 237 -20.95 2.00 -10.22
CA LYS A 237 -21.74 1.14 -11.11
C LYS A 237 -22.97 1.88 -11.64
N LEU A 238 -23.36 1.56 -12.87
CA LEU A 238 -24.63 1.97 -13.43
C LEU A 238 -25.75 1.09 -12.89
N ASP A 239 -26.94 1.64 -12.74
CA ASP A 239 -28.12 0.82 -12.47
C ASP A 239 -28.35 -0.16 -13.62
N LYS A 240 -29.01 -1.28 -13.34
CA LYS A 240 -29.18 -2.36 -14.32
C LYS A 240 -29.86 -1.91 -15.62
N LYS A 241 -30.85 -1.01 -15.55
CA LYS A 241 -31.58 -0.55 -16.74
C LYS A 241 -30.68 0.33 -17.60
N GLU A 242 -29.96 1.25 -16.98
CA GLU A 242 -29.00 2.11 -17.68
C GLU A 242 -27.82 1.33 -18.25
N ALA A 243 -27.28 0.37 -17.50
CA ALA A 243 -26.20 -0.49 -17.94
C ALA A 243 -26.55 -1.29 -19.21
N VAL A 244 -27.77 -1.84 -19.26
CA VAL A 244 -28.27 -2.55 -20.45
C VAL A 244 -28.44 -1.58 -21.63
N LYS A 245 -29.02 -0.40 -21.38
CA LYS A 245 -29.23 0.63 -22.41
C LYS A 245 -27.91 1.10 -23.03
N LEU A 246 -26.89 1.36 -22.21
CA LEU A 246 -25.59 1.87 -22.64
C LEU A 246 -24.59 0.78 -23.02
N ARG A 247 -24.93 -0.50 -22.80
CA ARG A 247 -24.05 -1.66 -23.02
C ARG A 247 -22.71 -1.55 -22.30
N ARG A 248 -22.72 -0.95 -21.10
CA ARG A 248 -21.54 -0.84 -20.21
C ARG A 248 -21.99 -0.93 -18.76
N LYS A 249 -21.10 -1.36 -17.85
CA LYS A 249 -21.43 -1.58 -16.43
C LYS A 249 -21.15 -0.38 -15.53
N PHE A 250 -20.26 0.51 -15.96
CA PHE A 250 -19.72 1.59 -15.13
C PHE A 250 -19.95 2.95 -15.78
N LYS A 251 -19.90 4.01 -14.97
CA LYS A 251 -20.05 5.40 -15.43
C LYS A 251 -18.91 5.82 -16.38
N GLY A 252 -17.70 5.30 -16.14
CA GLY A 252 -16.52 5.44 -16.99
C GLY A 252 -15.77 4.11 -17.13
N THR A 253 -14.44 4.16 -17.01
CA THR A 253 -13.58 2.98 -17.03
C THR A 253 -13.69 2.16 -15.74
N ASP A 254 -13.36 0.87 -15.83
CA ASP A 254 -13.13 -0.01 -14.67
C ASP A 254 -11.68 0.14 -14.20
N GLY A 255 -11.36 1.34 -13.73
CA GLY A 255 -9.99 1.75 -13.46
C GLY A 255 -9.92 3.24 -13.16
N LEU A 256 -9.05 3.94 -13.87
CA LEU A 256 -8.79 5.37 -13.69
C LEU A 256 -9.50 6.17 -14.78
N CYS A 257 -10.19 7.23 -14.37
CA CYS A 257 -10.71 8.28 -15.26
C CYS A 257 -11.03 9.54 -14.43
N ALA A 258 -11.20 10.68 -15.11
CA ALA A 258 -11.42 11.96 -14.47
C ALA A 258 -12.68 11.97 -13.59
N GLU A 259 -13.77 11.37 -14.06
CA GLU A 259 -15.04 11.31 -13.34
C GLU A 259 -14.94 10.46 -12.07
N ARG A 260 -14.14 9.37 -12.09
CA ARG A 260 -13.93 8.54 -10.89
C ARG A 260 -13.05 9.22 -9.86
N TRP A 261 -12.03 9.94 -10.33
CA TRP A 261 -11.22 10.80 -9.48
C TRP A 261 -12.07 11.86 -8.76
N GLN A 262 -12.97 12.53 -9.49
CA GLN A 262 -13.89 13.51 -8.87
C GLN A 262 -14.85 12.85 -7.89
N LEU A 263 -15.38 11.66 -8.20
CA LEU A 263 -16.16 10.88 -7.23
C LEU A 263 -15.36 10.69 -5.93
N TRP A 264 -14.15 10.14 -5.98
CA TRP A 264 -13.35 9.91 -4.77
C TRP A 264 -13.12 11.20 -3.98
N LYS A 265 -12.80 12.30 -4.66
CA LYS A 265 -12.59 13.60 -4.03
C LYS A 265 -13.83 14.12 -3.33
N GLU A 266 -14.99 14.07 -3.98
CA GLU A 266 -16.27 14.45 -3.39
C GLU A 266 -16.60 13.58 -2.16
N ARG A 267 -16.31 12.28 -2.23
CA ARG A 267 -16.56 11.35 -1.13
C ARG A 267 -15.66 11.61 0.08
N PHE A 268 -14.40 12.00 -0.12
CA PHE A 268 -13.59 12.51 1.00
C PHE A 268 -14.17 13.79 1.63
N ALA A 269 -14.74 14.71 0.83
CA ALA A 269 -15.40 15.88 1.38
C ALA A 269 -16.63 15.50 2.23
N VAL A 270 -17.43 14.53 1.78
CA VAL A 270 -18.57 14.00 2.55
C VAL A 270 -18.09 13.41 3.88
N ILE A 271 -17.02 12.61 3.89
CA ILE A 271 -16.47 12.03 5.14
C ILE A 271 -15.95 13.13 6.07
N ARG A 272 -15.19 14.10 5.55
CA ARG A 272 -14.68 15.24 6.33
C ARG A 272 -15.80 16.00 7.03
N ASP A 273 -16.93 16.18 6.37
CA ASP A 273 -18.05 16.99 6.85
C ASP A 273 -19.09 16.18 7.65
N ALA A 274 -18.98 14.84 7.68
CA ALA A 274 -19.93 13.97 8.37
C ALA A 274 -19.85 14.12 9.90
N GLU A 275 -20.96 14.55 10.51
CA GLU A 275 -21.10 14.59 11.96
C GLU A 275 -21.19 13.17 12.54
N GLY A 276 -20.59 12.95 13.72
CA GLY A 276 -20.63 11.66 14.41
C GLY A 276 -19.57 10.64 13.98
N LEU A 277 -18.79 10.91 12.93
CA LEU A 277 -17.61 10.11 12.59
C LEU A 277 -16.39 10.49 13.44
N ASP A 278 -15.45 9.55 13.56
CA ASP A 278 -14.15 9.74 14.23
C ASP A 278 -13.42 10.99 13.72
N GLU A 279 -12.92 11.81 14.65
CA GLU A 279 -12.24 13.07 14.31
C GLU A 279 -10.94 12.84 13.52
N GLY A 280 -10.24 11.74 13.79
CA GLY A 280 -9.05 11.34 13.05
C GLY A 280 -9.38 11.03 11.59
N ALA A 281 -10.38 10.18 11.36
CA ALA A 281 -10.84 9.84 10.00
C ALA A 281 -11.31 11.08 9.22
N ARG A 282 -12.05 11.98 9.87
CA ARG A 282 -12.49 13.25 9.25
C ARG A 282 -11.31 14.13 8.85
N ARG A 283 -10.26 14.17 9.67
CA ARG A 283 -9.02 14.88 9.38
C ARG A 283 -8.28 14.25 8.20
N ASP A 284 -8.07 12.93 8.24
CA ASP A 284 -7.41 12.16 7.18
C ASP A 284 -8.12 12.39 5.83
N ALA A 285 -9.46 12.39 5.82
CA ALA A 285 -10.27 12.71 4.64
C ALA A 285 -10.07 14.15 4.14
N GLY A 286 -10.02 15.12 5.05
CA GLY A 286 -9.75 16.52 4.71
C GLY A 286 -8.36 16.75 4.12
N ASP A 287 -7.36 16.05 4.63
CA ASP A 287 -5.99 16.09 4.14
C ASP A 287 -5.89 15.46 2.74
N ALA A 288 -6.55 14.32 2.52
CA ALA A 288 -6.66 13.69 1.21
C ALA A 288 -7.36 14.61 0.18
N TYR A 289 -8.50 15.20 0.54
CA TYR A 289 -9.21 16.17 -0.32
C TYR A 289 -8.28 17.33 -0.75
N THR A 290 -7.52 17.85 0.21
CA THR A 290 -6.57 18.95 -0.02
C THR A 290 -5.41 18.50 -0.91
N ALA A 291 -4.86 17.29 -0.68
CA ALA A 291 -3.80 16.71 -1.49
C ALA A 291 -4.24 16.52 -2.95
N MET A 292 -5.44 15.97 -3.17
CA MET A 292 -6.04 15.83 -4.50
C MET A 292 -6.17 17.19 -5.20
N GLY A 293 -6.64 18.23 -4.50
CA GLY A 293 -6.72 19.59 -5.04
C GLY A 293 -5.35 20.22 -5.37
N LYS A 294 -4.26 19.79 -4.72
CA LYS A 294 -2.89 20.20 -5.09
C LYS A 294 -2.41 19.46 -6.34
N ILE A 295 -2.72 18.17 -6.46
CA ILE A 295 -2.36 17.34 -7.62
C ILE A 295 -3.01 17.89 -8.89
N GLU A 296 -4.30 18.24 -8.83
CA GLU A 296 -5.05 18.83 -9.96
C GLU A 296 -4.46 20.15 -10.47
N LYS A 297 -3.80 20.93 -9.61
CA LYS A 297 -3.21 22.24 -9.96
C LYS A 297 -1.77 22.16 -10.46
N ARG A 298 -1.12 21.00 -10.35
CA ARG A 298 0.29 20.80 -10.73
C ARG A 298 0.47 20.39 -12.20
N LEU A 299 -0.63 20.17 -12.92
CA LEU A 299 -0.69 19.93 -14.36
C LEU A 299 -1.17 21.20 -15.09
#